data_AF-A0A841LME6-F1
#
_entry.id   AF-A0A841LME6-F1
#
_cell.length_a   1.000
_cell.length_b   1.000
_cell.length_c   1.000
_cell.angle_alpha   90.00
_cell.angle_beta   90.00
_cell.angle_gamma   90.00
#
_symmetry.space_group_name_H-M   'P 1'
#
loop_
_entity.id
_entity.type
_entity.pdbx_description
1 polymer ?
#
loop_
_entity_poly.entity_id
_entity_poly.type
_entity_poly.pdbx_seq_one_letter_code
_entity_poly.pdbx_strand_id
1 'polypeptide(L)'
;MIIPEYFKQNLELEINVFDHPVNVEYRFWWPGKKDNGKDPMFGHVEFRSDSEIISETGYRSHFFYTDYLKETPYRNINEFVQALAEHFAKEMGYEPPGHGSQLRMF
;
A
#
# COMPACT_ATOMS: atom_id res chain seq x y z
N MET A 1 3.18 -21.06 -4.78
CA MET A 1 3.72 -19.84 -5.41
C MET A 1 4.40 -19.01 -4.33
N ILE A 2 5.55 -18.40 -4.64
CA ILE A 2 6.38 -17.62 -3.69
C ILE A 2 5.97 -16.15 -3.82
N ILE A 3 5.90 -15.41 -2.70
CA ILE A 3 5.63 -13.96 -2.74
C ILE A 3 6.75 -13.25 -3.50
N PRO A 4 6.42 -12.37 -4.45
CA PRO A 4 7.43 -11.60 -5.15
C PRO A 4 8.34 -10.78 -4.21
N GLU A 5 9.65 -10.81 -4.46
CA GLU A 5 10.64 -10.15 -3.59
C GLU A 5 10.47 -8.63 -3.55
N TYR A 6 9.84 -8.02 -4.55
CA TYR A 6 9.61 -6.57 -4.55
C TYR A 6 8.63 -6.09 -3.47
N PHE A 7 7.83 -6.98 -2.88
CA PHE A 7 7.03 -6.65 -1.70
C PHE A 7 7.83 -6.65 -0.40
N LYS A 8 8.99 -7.30 -0.37
CA LYS A 8 9.79 -7.51 0.85
C LYS A 8 10.89 -6.46 0.99
N GLN A 9 10.53 -5.20 0.78
CA GLN A 9 11.47 -4.09 0.77
C GLN A 9 11.10 -3.04 1.82
N ASN A 10 12.09 -2.26 2.24
CA ASN A 10 11.91 -1.05 3.02
C ASN A 10 12.40 0.11 2.17
N LEU A 11 11.52 1.06 1.84
CA LEU A 11 11.83 2.13 0.91
C LEU A 11 10.97 3.37 1.15
N GLU A 12 11.50 4.50 0.71
CA GLU A 12 10.75 5.76 0.59
C GLU A 12 10.25 5.88 -0.85
N LEU A 13 8.97 6.25 -0.98
CA LEU A 13 8.28 6.34 -2.26
C LEU A 13 7.52 7.65 -2.39
N GLU A 14 7.66 8.30 -3.55
CA GLU A 14 6.75 9.35 -3.98
C GLU A 14 5.63 8.69 -4.81
N ILE A 15 4.40 8.77 -4.31
CA ILE A 15 3.20 8.22 -4.96
C ILE A 15 2.16 9.32 -5.19
N ASN A 16 1.15 9.04 -6.00
CA ASN A 16 0.02 9.94 -6.22
C ASN A 16 -1.27 9.30 -5.69
N VAL A 17 -1.85 9.87 -4.63
CA VAL A 17 -3.08 9.38 -4.00
C VAL A 17 -4.22 10.32 -4.41
N PHE A 18 -5.07 9.89 -5.35
CA PHE A 18 -6.17 10.71 -5.88
C PHE A 18 -5.74 12.13 -6.31
N ASP A 19 -4.68 12.22 -7.12
CA ASP A 19 -4.09 13.50 -7.58
C ASP A 19 -3.36 14.33 -6.51
N HIS A 20 -3.16 13.76 -5.32
CA HIS A 20 -2.29 14.33 -4.29
C HIS A 20 -0.93 13.62 -4.26
N PRO A 21 0.20 14.33 -4.51
CA PRO A 21 1.52 13.78 -4.32
C PRO A 21 1.77 13.52 -2.83
N VAL A 22 2.17 12.30 -2.49
CA VAL A 22 2.40 11.86 -1.12
C VAL A 22 3.71 11.08 -1.04
N ASN A 23 4.54 11.45 -0.07
CA ASN A 23 5.74 10.70 0.28
C ASN A 23 5.41 9.69 1.37
N VAL A 24 5.81 8.44 1.14
CA VAL A 24 5.54 7.30 2.03
C VAL A 24 6.84 6.57 2.35
N GLU A 25 7.15 6.46 3.64
CA GLU A 25 8.10 5.47 4.14
C GLU A 25 7.37 4.14 4.30
N TYR A 26 7.62 3.20 3.39
CA TYR A 26 7.07 1.86 3.40
C TYR A 26 8.04 0.90 4.09
N ARG A 27 7.53 0.14 5.07
CA ARG A 27 8.28 -0.95 5.70
C ARG A 27 7.48 -2.23 5.67
N PHE A 28 8.11 -3.31 5.21
CA PHE A 28 7.52 -4.64 5.22
C PHE A 28 8.14 -5.49 6.33
N TRP A 29 7.33 -5.82 7.32
CA TRP A 29 7.71 -6.68 8.42
C TRP A 29 7.36 -8.12 8.10
N TRP A 30 8.41 -8.91 7.88
CA TRP A 30 8.31 -10.34 7.64
C TRP A 30 8.63 -11.12 8.92
N PRO A 31 7.67 -11.87 9.48
CA PRO A 31 7.98 -12.84 10.52
C PRO A 31 9.01 -13.83 9.94
N GLY A 32 10.13 -14.04 10.63
CA GLY A 32 11.18 -14.97 10.19
C GLY A 32 10.59 -16.32 9.76
N LYS A 33 11.14 -16.92 8.70
CA LYS A 33 10.68 -18.22 8.19
C LYS A 33 10.61 -19.21 9.35
N LYS A 34 9.45 -19.85 9.54
CA LYS A 34 9.35 -20.98 10.46
C LYS A 34 10.25 -22.10 9.92
N ASP A 35 10.83 -22.93 10.80
CA ASP A 35 11.74 -24.04 10.45
C ASP A 35 11.19 -25.04 9.42
N ASN A 36 9.90 -24.98 9.11
CA ASN A 36 9.24 -25.78 8.09
C ASN A 36 9.41 -25.24 6.64
N GLY A 37 10.18 -24.17 6.43
CA GLY A 37 10.46 -23.60 5.11
C GLY A 37 9.26 -22.93 4.41
N LYS A 38 8.12 -22.80 5.10
CA LYS A 38 6.92 -22.15 4.57
C LYS A 38 6.98 -20.64 4.78
N ASP A 39 6.41 -19.89 3.83
CA ASP A 39 6.13 -18.47 4.02
C ASP A 39 5.19 -18.28 5.24
N PRO A 40 5.38 -17.21 6.04
CA PRO A 40 4.45 -16.85 7.10
C PRO A 40 3.07 -16.62 6.51
N MET A 41 2.03 -16.92 7.29
CA MET A 41 0.62 -16.77 6.87
C MET A 41 0.18 -15.30 6.81
N PHE A 42 0.82 -14.43 7.58
CA PHE A 42 0.51 -13.02 7.71
C PHE A 42 1.74 -12.17 7.42
N GLY A 43 1.52 -11.08 6.71
CA GLY A 43 2.47 -9.98 6.55
C GLY A 43 1.98 -8.75 7.32
N HIS A 44 2.92 -7.90 7.68
CA HIS A 44 2.65 -6.61 8.29
C HIS A 44 3.37 -5.53 7.49
N VAL A 45 2.67 -4.45 7.18
CA VAL A 45 3.26 -3.26 6.57
C VAL A 45 3.03 -2.05 7.44
N GLU A 46 4.04 -1.20 7.51
CA GLU A 46 3.96 0.11 8.12
C GLU A 46 4.10 1.17 7.03
N PHE A 47 3.32 2.24 7.20
CA PHE A 47 3.28 3.41 6.34
C PHE A 47 3.51 4.62 7.23
N ARG A 48 4.54 5.40 6.92
CA ARG A 48 4.70 6.73 7.52
C ARG A 48 4.62 7.79 6.45
N SER A 49 3.87 8.84 6.74
CA SER A 49 3.69 9.95 5.82
C SER A 49 3.16 11.15 6.57
N ASP A 50 3.68 12.33 6.28
CA ASP A 50 3.16 13.59 6.84
C ASP A 50 1.85 14.05 6.16
N SER A 51 1.32 13.28 5.21
CA SER A 51 0.08 13.60 4.51
C SER A 51 -1.15 13.24 5.34
N GLU A 52 -1.89 14.27 5.74
CA GLU A 52 -3.16 14.16 6.47
C GLU A 52 -4.24 13.40 5.67
N ILE A 53 -4.10 13.29 4.35
CA ILE A 53 -5.02 12.52 3.51
C ILE A 53 -4.99 11.03 3.85
N ILE A 54 -3.82 10.50 4.23
CA ILE A 54 -3.65 9.06 4.52
C ILE A 54 -3.45 8.77 6.01
N SER A 55 -2.96 9.71 6.80
CA SER A 55 -2.85 9.55 8.26
C SER A 55 -2.88 10.88 9.01
N GLU A 56 -3.77 10.98 9.99
CA GLU A 56 -3.79 12.09 10.98
C GLU A 56 -2.56 12.10 11.89
N THR A 57 -1.98 10.94 12.18
CA THR A 57 -0.87 10.80 13.15
C THR A 57 0.49 10.66 12.48
N GLY A 58 0.51 10.64 11.16
CA GLY A 58 1.68 10.37 10.35
C GLY A 58 2.09 8.90 10.27
N TYR A 59 1.36 8.00 10.94
CA TYR A 59 1.66 6.56 10.97
C TYR A 59 0.41 5.71 10.70
N ARG A 60 0.58 4.64 9.93
CA ARG A 60 -0.42 3.60 9.65
C ARG A 60 0.26 2.23 9.66
N SER A 61 -0.48 1.22 10.08
CA SER A 61 -0.06 -0.18 10.01
C SER A 61 -1.19 -1.04 9.48
N HIS A 62 -0.86 -2.02 8.64
CA HIS A 62 -1.84 -2.93 8.08
C HIS A 62 -1.33 -4.38 8.08
N PHE A 63 -2.19 -5.28 8.56
CA PHE A 63 -1.94 -6.73 8.57
C PHE A 63 -2.77 -7.39 7.49
N PHE A 64 -2.17 -8.32 6.76
CA PHE A 64 -2.86 -9.05 5.71
C PHE A 64 -2.35 -10.48 5.57
N TYR A 65 -3.18 -11.34 4.97
CA TYR A 65 -2.77 -12.67 4.59
C TYR A 65 -1.77 -12.59 3.43
N THR A 66 -0.61 -13.22 3.59
CA THR A 66 0.44 -13.22 2.56
C THR A 66 0.02 -13.83 1.23
N ASP A 67 -1.01 -14.67 1.23
CA ASP A 67 -1.57 -15.25 0.01
C ASP A 67 -2.14 -14.17 -0.92
N TYR A 68 -2.61 -13.05 -0.36
CA TYR A 68 -3.03 -11.89 -1.14
C TYR A 68 -1.90 -11.39 -2.08
N LEU A 69 -0.64 -11.36 -1.60
CA LEU A 69 0.50 -10.92 -2.42
C LEU A 69 0.90 -11.93 -3.50
N LYS A 70 0.40 -13.17 -3.43
CA LYS A 70 0.67 -14.19 -4.46
C LYS A 70 -0.27 -14.04 -5.65
N GLU A 71 -1.47 -13.54 -5.40
CA GLU A 71 -2.55 -13.44 -6.40
C GLU A 71 -2.85 -11.98 -6.80
N THR A 72 -2.10 -11.03 -6.24
CA THR A 72 -2.31 -9.62 -6.49
C THR A 72 -1.99 -9.23 -7.94
N PRO A 73 -2.77 -8.32 -8.55
CA PRO A 73 -2.48 -7.80 -9.89
C PRO A 73 -1.34 -6.78 -9.92
N TYR A 74 -0.83 -6.31 -8.76
CA TYR A 74 0.20 -5.28 -8.71
C TYR A 74 1.52 -5.81 -9.29
N ARG A 75 2.08 -5.07 -10.24
CA ARG A 75 3.29 -5.46 -10.99
C ARG A 75 4.58 -5.02 -10.30
N ASN A 76 4.48 -4.04 -9.42
CA ASN A 76 5.60 -3.45 -8.70
C ASN A 76 5.13 -2.89 -7.35
N ILE A 77 6.11 -2.47 -6.54
CA ILE A 77 5.85 -1.95 -5.20
C ILE A 77 5.09 -0.62 -5.20
N ASN A 78 5.30 0.26 -6.19
CA ASN A 78 4.58 1.53 -6.29
C ASN A 78 3.08 1.33 -6.47
N GLU A 79 2.67 0.43 -7.37
CA GLU A 79 1.26 0.12 -7.59
C GLU A 79 0.57 -0.38 -6.32
N PHE A 80 1.25 -1.25 -5.56
CA PHE A 80 0.73 -1.76 -4.29
C PHE A 80 0.66 -0.69 -3.20
N VAL A 81 1.74 0.08 -3.03
CA VAL A 81 1.82 1.14 -2.01
C VAL A 81 0.81 2.24 -2.30
N GLN A 82 0.62 2.62 -3.58
CA GLN A 82 -0.42 3.56 -3.98
C GLN A 82 -1.83 3.02 -3.68
N ALA A 83 -2.14 1.78 -4.08
CA ALA A 83 -3.47 1.21 -3.83
C ALA A 83 -3.79 1.11 -2.32
N LEU A 84 -2.79 0.80 -1.50
CA LEU A 84 -2.94 0.75 -0.06
C LEU A 84 -3.09 2.16 0.55
N ALA A 85 -2.35 3.15 0.06
CA ALA A 85 -2.52 4.54 0.47
C ALA A 85 -3.91 5.10 0.09
N GLU A 86 -4.42 4.78 -1.10
CA GLU A 86 -5.79 5.11 -1.52
C GLU A 86 -6.85 4.42 -0.66
N HIS A 87 -6.59 3.19 -0.21
CA HIS A 87 -7.45 2.50 0.75
C HIS A 87 -7.49 3.23 2.10
N PHE A 88 -6.34 3.64 2.65
CA PHE A 88 -6.29 4.42 3.89
C PHE A 88 -6.97 5.79 3.76
N ALA A 89 -6.79 6.48 2.63
CA ALA A 89 -7.48 7.73 2.38
C ALA A 89 -9.00 7.55 2.42
N LYS A 90 -9.54 6.50 1.82
CA LYS A 90 -10.97 6.17 1.91
C LYS A 90 -11.42 5.85 3.34
N GLU A 91 -10.60 5.13 4.12
CA GLU A 91 -10.87 4.89 5.55
C GLU A 91 -10.91 6.19 6.36
N MET A 92 -10.13 7.20 5.94
CA MET A 92 -10.13 8.55 6.49
C MET A 92 -11.33 9.41 6.08
N GLY A 93 -12.25 8.85 5.29
CA GLY A 93 -13.41 9.58 4.78
C GLY A 93 -13.10 10.42 3.54
N TYR A 94 -11.94 10.23 2.90
CA TYR A 94 -11.70 10.82 1.58
C TYR A 94 -12.63 10.16 0.56
N GLU A 95 -13.56 10.96 0.06
CA GLU A 95 -14.38 10.59 -1.08
C GLU A 95 -13.63 11.01 -2.35
N PRO A 96 -13.06 10.07 -3.13
CA PRO A 96 -12.43 10.45 -4.38
C PRO A 96 -13.47 11.14 -5.26
N PRO A 97 -13.09 12.19 -6.01
CA PRO A 97 -13.99 12.76 -6.99
C PRO A 97 -14.46 11.59 -7.85
N GLY A 98 -15.76 11.31 -7.83
CA GLY A 98 -16.32 10.23 -8.63
C GLY A 98 -15.77 10.37 -10.03
N HIS A 99 -15.41 9.27 -10.69
CA HIS A 99 -15.01 9.27 -12.11
C HIS A 99 -16.19 9.79 -12.95
N GLY A 100 -16.46 11.08 -12.85
CA GLY A 100 -17.39 11.82 -13.65
C GLY A 100 -16.71 11.91 -14.98
N SER A 101 -17.30 11.22 -15.95
CA SER A 101 -17.10 11.41 -17.37
C SER A 101 -16.44 12.76 -17.64
N GLN A 102 -15.15 12.75 -17.98
CA GLN A 102 -14.49 13.90 -18.59
C GLN A 102 -15.19 14.14 -19.93
N LEU A 103 -16.36 14.79 -19.91
CA LEU A 103 -16.82 15.61 -21.01
C LEU A 103 -15.86 16.80 -21.05
N ARG A 104 -14.70 16.59 -21.66
CA ARG A 104 -13.90 17.68 -22.18
C ARG A 104 -14.78 18.38 -23.21
N MET A 105 -15.35 19.53 -22.86
CA MET A 105 -15.84 20.46 -23.86
C MET A 105 -14.61 21.12 -24.50
N PHE A 106 -14.26 20.64 -25.69
CA PHE A 106 -13.56 21.43 -26.69
C PHE A 106 -14.55 21.78 -27.79
#